data_AF-A0A2H0P826-F1
#
_entry.id   AF-A0A2H0P826-F1
#
_cell.length_a   1.000
_cell.length_b   1.000
_cell.length_c   1.000
_cell.angle_alpha   90.00
_cell.angle_beta   90.00
_cell.angle_gamma   90.00
#
_symmetry.space_group_name_H-M   'P 1'
#
loop_
_entity.id
_entity.type
_entity.pdbx_description
1 polymer ?
#
loop_
_entity_poly.entity_id
_entity_poly.type
_entity_poly.pdbx_seq_one_letter_code
_entity_poly.pdbx_strand_id
1 'polypeptide(L)'
;MGTSFDDNKNKIIEILRSRISNFECPFCKQKEFVLAGGYFAHDLQQDLKSRQMGGLNIPTIPLICKHCGYVSEFAIGALGLLEQQEKK
;
A
#
# COMPACT_ATOMS: atom_id res chain seq x y z
N MET A 1 -2.77 15.11 12.81
CA MET A 1 -1.42 14.66 13.20
C MET A 1 -1.29 13.19 12.84
N GLY A 2 -0.51 12.72 11.87
CA GLY A 2 0.12 13.31 10.69
C GLY A 2 -0.14 12.36 9.52
N THR A 3 -0.47 12.90 8.34
CA THR A 3 -0.75 12.14 7.11
C THR A 3 0.53 11.77 6.35
N SER A 4 1.69 12.12 6.91
CA SER A 4 2.98 11.82 6.32
C SER A 4 3.25 10.31 6.39
N PHE A 5 3.87 9.79 5.34
CA PHE A 5 4.29 8.40 5.27
C PHE A 5 5.23 8.04 6.43
N ASP A 6 6.15 8.93 6.77
CA ASP A 6 7.17 8.69 7.80
C ASP A 6 6.57 8.47 9.18
N ASP A 7 5.51 9.22 9.51
CA ASP A 7 4.80 9.10 10.80
C ASP A 7 4.13 7.73 10.97
N ASN A 8 3.69 7.13 9.86
CA ASN A 8 2.93 5.88 9.84
C ASN A 8 3.79 4.64 9.55
N LYS A 9 5.06 4.83 9.19
CA LYS A 9 5.96 3.77 8.74
C LYS A 9 6.03 2.56 9.69
N ASN A 10 6.22 2.82 10.99
CA ASN A 10 6.34 1.74 11.98
C ASN A 10 5.02 0.97 12.15
N LYS A 11 3.89 1.68 12.17
CA LYS A 11 2.55 1.10 12.25
C LYS A 11 2.23 0.23 11.04
N ILE A 12 2.62 0.67 9.84
CA ILE A 12 2.50 -0.10 8.60
C ILE A 12 3.24 -1.42 8.72
N ILE A 13 4.52 -1.38 9.15
CA ILE A 13 5.36 -2.57 9.28
C ILE A 13 4.76 -3.56 10.29
N GLU A 14 4.24 -3.08 11.41
CA GLU A 14 3.61 -3.92 12.43
C GLU A 14 2.35 -4.63 11.89
N ILE A 15 1.48 -3.90 11.20
CA ILE A 15 0.26 -4.47 10.60
C ILE A 15 0.61 -5.49 9.52
N LEU A 16 1.56 -5.20 8.64
CA LEU A 16 1.98 -6.13 7.60
C LEU A 16 2.56 -7.42 8.20
N ARG A 17 3.39 -7.31 9.25
CA ARG A 17 3.95 -8.47 9.95
C ARG A 17 2.89 -9.32 10.65
N SER A 18 1.88 -8.68 11.26
CA SER A 18 0.82 -9.39 11.99
C SER A 18 -0.19 -10.08 11.06
N ARG A 19 -0.54 -9.45 9.93
CA ARG A 19 -1.56 -9.99 9.00
C ARG A 19 -0.99 -10.94 7.95
N ILE A 20 0.28 -10.77 7.59
CA ILE A 20 0.91 -11.47 6.46
C ILE A 20 2.14 -12.23 6.96
N SER A 21 1.91 -13.22 7.83
CA SER A 21 2.95 -14.13 8.27
C SER A 21 3.44 -14.97 7.08
N ASN A 22 4.76 -15.04 6.88
CA ASN A 22 5.41 -15.76 5.77
C ASN A 22 5.24 -15.16 4.37
N PHE A 23 5.20 -13.83 4.24
CA PHE A 23 5.28 -13.18 2.94
C PHE A 23 6.57 -13.54 2.18
N GLU A 24 6.44 -14.10 0.98
CA GLU A 24 7.54 -14.44 0.07
C GLU A 24 7.34 -13.80 -1.30
N CYS A 25 8.43 -13.50 -2.01
CA CYS A 25 8.34 -13.00 -3.37
C CYS A 25 7.77 -14.08 -4.30
N PRO A 26 6.67 -13.82 -5.04
CA PRO A 26 6.08 -14.83 -5.91
C PRO A 26 7.00 -15.25 -7.06
N PHE A 27 7.96 -14.41 -7.43
CA PHE A 27 8.89 -14.65 -8.55
C PHE A 27 10.20 -15.33 -8.13
N CYS A 28 10.90 -14.84 -7.11
CA CYS A 28 12.21 -15.38 -6.71
C CYS A 28 12.19 -16.11 -5.35
N LYS A 29 11.04 -16.20 -4.69
CA LYS A 29 10.83 -16.90 -3.40
C LYS A 29 11.62 -16.37 -2.20
N GLN A 30 12.39 -15.29 -2.38
CA GLN A 30 13.08 -14.61 -1.28
C GLN A 30 12.09 -13.83 -0.40
N LYS A 31 12.45 -13.66 0.88
CA LYS A 31 11.60 -13.03 1.92
C LYS A 31 12.04 -11.63 2.31
N GLU A 32 13.08 -11.11 1.67
CA GLU A 32 13.63 -9.79 1.98
C GLU A 32 12.95 -8.71 1.13
N PHE A 33 12.24 -7.81 1.82
CA PHE A 33 11.53 -6.69 1.21
C PHE A 33 11.95 -5.37 1.84
N VAL A 34 11.80 -4.29 1.08
CA VAL A 34 11.87 -2.91 1.55
C VAL A 34 10.53 -2.23 1.33
N LEU A 35 10.07 -1.50 2.34
CA LEU A 35 8.91 -0.63 2.21
C LEU A 35 9.33 0.61 1.42
N ALA A 36 8.72 0.86 0.26
CA ALA A 36 9.03 2.06 -0.52
C ALA A 36 8.53 3.28 0.27
N GLY A 37 9.33 4.35 0.28
CA GLY A 37 9.15 5.53 1.13
C GLY A 37 7.96 6.44 0.75
N GLY A 38 6.80 5.86 0.42
CA GLY A 38 5.62 6.58 -0.03
C GLY A 38 4.45 5.64 -0.32
N TYR A 39 3.37 6.22 -0.86
CA TYR A 39 2.16 5.50 -1.26
C TYR A 39 2.00 5.55 -2.78
N PHE A 40 1.45 4.49 -3.36
CA PHE A 40 0.87 4.55 -4.71
C PHE A 40 -0.62 4.81 -4.60
N ALA A 41 -1.21 5.32 -5.68
CA ALA A 41 -2.64 5.55 -5.78
C ALA A 41 -3.13 5.01 -7.14
N HIS A 42 -4.05 4.05 -7.09
CA HIS A 42 -4.70 3.53 -8.28
C HIS A 42 -6.04 4.23 -8.47
N ASP A 43 -6.16 5.02 -9.53
CA ASP A 43 -7.42 5.69 -9.86
C ASP A 43 -8.47 4.66 -10.30
N LEU A 44 -9.69 4.75 -9.74
CA LEU A 44 -10.81 3.92 -10.16
C LEU A 44 -11.62 4.65 -11.24
N GLN A 45 -11.45 4.21 -12.48
CA GLN A 45 -12.20 4.73 -13.62
C GLN A 45 -13.52 3.96 -13.81
N GLN A 46 -14.60 4.69 -14.13
CA GLN A 46 -15.90 4.08 -14.46
C GLN A 46 -16.08 3.82 -15.96
N ASP A 47 -15.21 4.40 -16.78
CA ASP A 47 -15.18 4.21 -18.23
C ASP A 47 -13.74 4.31 -18.74
N LEU A 48 -13.48 3.73 -19.92
CA LEU A 48 -12.13 3.67 -20.52
C LEU A 48 -11.72 4.97 -21.24
N LYS A 49 -12.65 5.92 -21.43
CA LYS A 49 -12.47 7.10 -22.27
C LYS A 49 -12.11 8.34 -21.46
N SER A 50 -12.48 8.38 -20.18
CA SER A 50 -12.26 9.50 -19.29
C SER A 50 -11.24 9.14 -18.20
N ARG A 51 -10.29 10.05 -17.94
CA ARG A 51 -9.38 9.94 -16.81
C ARG A 51 -9.77 11.01 -15.79
N GLN A 52 -10.28 10.58 -14.64
CA GLN A 52 -10.71 11.48 -13.58
C GLN A 52 -9.55 11.69 -12.60
N MET A 53 -8.93 12.86 -12.63
CA MET A 53 -7.85 13.24 -11.72
C MET A 53 -8.45 13.69 -10.38
N GLY A 54 -7.94 13.16 -9.26
CA GLY A 54 -8.39 13.55 -7.92
C GLY A 54 -9.74 12.96 -7.49
N GLY A 55 -10.24 11.94 -8.20
CA GLY A 55 -11.43 11.18 -7.85
C GLY A 55 -11.16 10.03 -6.87
N LEU A 56 -12.07 9.06 -6.86
CA LEU A 56 -11.93 7.84 -6.06
C LEU A 56 -10.67 7.07 -6.49
N ASN A 57 -9.81 6.78 -5.53
CA ASN A 57 -8.61 5.98 -5.74
C ASN A 57 -8.44 4.94 -4.63
N ILE A 58 -7.66 3.91 -4.93
CA ILE A 58 -7.20 2.91 -3.97
C ILE A 58 -5.75 3.25 -3.62
N PRO A 59 -5.50 3.90 -2.47
CA PRO A 59 -4.15 4.14 -2.03
C PRO A 59 -3.55 2.84 -1.52
N THR A 60 -2.31 2.56 -1.93
CA THR A 60 -1.59 1.31 -1.67
C THR A 60 -0.20 1.59 -1.10
N ILE A 61 0.29 0.62 -0.34
CA ILE A 61 1.65 0.58 0.19
C ILE A 61 2.49 -0.38 -0.65
N PRO A 62 3.53 0.12 -1.33
CA PRO A 62 4.46 -0.72 -2.09
C PRO A 62 5.55 -1.36 -1.21
N LEU A 63 5.70 -2.68 -1.31
CA LEU A 63 6.86 -3.44 -0.86
C LEU A 63 7.68 -3.91 -2.06
N ILE A 64 8.98 -3.63 -2.05
CA ILE A 64 9.90 -3.99 -3.13
C ILE A 64 10.78 -5.16 -2.66
N CYS A 65 10.81 -6.25 -3.42
CA CYS A 65 11.72 -7.35 -3.17
C CYS A 65 13.17 -6.90 -3.36
N LYS A 66 14.02 -7.09 -2.35
CA LYS A 66 15.43 -6.68 -2.41
C LYS A 66 16.28 -7.50 -3.39
N HIS A 67 15.79 -8.67 -3.80
CA HIS A 67 16.54 -9.58 -4.68
C HIS A 67 16.22 -9.38 -6.16
N CYS A 68 14.93 -9.35 -6.54
CA CYS A 68 14.52 -9.30 -7.95
C CYS A 68 13.78 -8.01 -8.35
N GLY A 69 13.50 -7.12 -7.40
CA GLY A 69 12.80 -5.86 -7.68
C GLY A 69 11.28 -5.98 -7.87
N TYR A 70 10.68 -7.16 -7.67
CA TYR A 70 9.23 -7.31 -7.70
C TYR A 70 8.55 -6.36 -6.70
N VAL A 71 7.57 -5.60 -7.18
CA VAL A 71 6.78 -4.67 -6.37
C VAL A 71 5.43 -5.30 -6.04
N SER A 72 5.16 -5.46 -4.76
CA SER A 72 3.85 -5.89 -4.24
C SER A 72 3.15 -4.71 -3.60
N GLU A 73 1.85 -4.58 -3.83
CA GLU A 73 1.06 -3.46 -3.34
C GLU A 73 -0.04 -3.92 -2.40
N PHE A 74 -0.21 -3.20 -1.28
CA PHE A 74 -1.23 -3.51 -0.28
C PHE A 74 -2.17 -2.33 -0.07
N ALA A 75 -3.47 -2.54 -0.27
CA ALA A 75 -4.48 -1.49 -0.11
C ALA A 75 -4.57 -1.01 1.35
N ILE A 76 -4.35 0.30 1.57
CA ILE A 76 -4.30 0.91 2.92
C ILE A 76 -5.64 0.75 3.64
N GLY A 77 -6.75 0.93 2.92
CA GLY A 77 -8.09 0.78 3.49
C GLY A 77 -8.35 -0.62 4.03
N ALA A 78 -7.93 -1.66 3.30
CA ALA A 78 -8.08 -3.05 3.74
C ALA A 78 -7.20 -3.39 4.96
N LEU A 79 -6.09 -2.69 5.13
CA LEU A 79 -5.22 -2.80 6.31
C LEU A 79 -5.79 -2.05 7.54
N GLY A 80 -6.90 -1.32 7.40
CA GLY A 80 -7.51 -0.53 8.47
C GLY A 80 -6.69 0.72 8.82
N LEU A 81 -5.91 1.23 7.86
CA LEU A 81 -5.02 2.37 8.03
C LEU A 81 -5.61 3.70 7.52
N LEU A 82 -6.77 3.65 6.86
CA LEU A 82 -7.53 4.86 6.57
C LEU A 82 -8.32 5.24 7.82
N GLU A 83 -8.21 6.51 8.23
CA GLU A 83 -9.16 7.09 9.19
C GLU A 83 -10.56 6.90 8.60
N GLN A 84 -11.47 6.30 9.39
CA GLN A 84 -12.88 6.33 9.02
C GLN A 84 -13.26 7.80 9.00
N GLN A 85 -13.52 8.36 7.82
CA GLN A 85 -14.19 9.63 7.74
C GLN A 85 -15.56 9.41 8.39
N GLU A 86 -15.73 9.92 9.62
CA GLU A 86 -17.05 10.07 10.21
C GLU A 86 -17.89 10.81 9.17
N LYS A 87 -18.90 10.12 8.63
CA LYS A 87 -19.93 10.76 7.81
C LYS A 87 -20.55 11.85 8.69
N LYS A 88 -20.22 13.10 8.39
CA LYS A 88 -20.95 14.25 8.88
C LYS A 88 -22.21 14.46 8.05
#